data_AF-A0A8C7ZQ06-F1
#
_entry.id   AF-A0A8C7ZQ06-F1
#
_cell.length_a   1.000
_cell.length_b   1.000
_cell.length_c   1.000
_cell.angle_alpha   90.00
_cell.angle_beta   90.00
_cell.angle_gamma   90.00
#
_symmetry.space_group_name_H-M   'P 1'
#
loop_
_entity.id
_entity.type
_entity.pdbx_description
1 polymer ?
#
loop_
_entity_poly.entity_id
_entity_poly.type
_entity_poly.pdbx_seq_one_letter_code
_entity_poly.pdbx_strand_id
1 'polypeptide(L)'
;MRFNEKEMVSLSRQPSEMAAELGMRGPKKGDVVKRRLVKLVVNFLFYFRIDEEEPIGALLLEQCRVEKEDKQTFSIAFLDEAERKYVFECDSEDQCKEWIDAIIKASYEFMRKNLIFYRTEIHRLTGKDPLEQYGISDEARFQVSNGLQALPRETSTL
;
A
#
# COMPACT_ATOMS: atom_id res chain seq x y z
N MET A 1 13.64 -5.49 2.72
CA MET A 1 13.54 -5.23 4.17
C MET A 1 13.69 -6.55 4.94
N ARG A 2 14.26 -6.54 6.15
CA ARG A 2 14.34 -7.74 7.02
C ARG A 2 13.26 -7.59 8.10
N PHE A 3 12.20 -8.39 8.02
CA PHE A 3 11.08 -8.33 8.96
C PHE A 3 11.26 -9.32 10.11
N ASN A 4 10.75 -8.98 11.28
CA ASN A 4 10.62 -9.90 12.40
C ASN A 4 9.37 -10.76 12.19
N GLU A 5 9.55 -12.08 12.03
CA GLU A 5 8.44 -13.02 11.78
C GLU A 5 7.35 -12.93 12.87
N LYS A 6 7.73 -12.72 14.14
CA LYS A 6 6.77 -12.59 15.24
C LYS A 6 5.91 -11.33 15.12
N GLU A 7 6.50 -10.22 14.68
CA GLU A 7 5.76 -8.98 14.45
C GLU A 7 4.80 -9.13 13.27
N MET A 8 5.22 -9.83 12.21
CA MET A 8 4.35 -10.08 11.06
C MET A 8 3.14 -10.94 11.41
N VAL A 9 3.33 -11.99 12.20
CA VAL A 9 2.22 -12.82 12.72
C VAL A 9 1.32 -12.00 13.65
N SER A 10 1.89 -11.13 14.49
CA SER A 10 1.09 -10.26 15.35
C SER A 10 0.27 -9.26 14.53
N LEU A 11 0.85 -8.68 13.48
CA LEU A 11 0.18 -7.73 12.60
C LEU A 11 -0.94 -8.41 11.82
N SER A 12 -0.72 -9.63 11.32
CA SER A 12 -1.72 -10.38 10.54
C SER A 12 -3.00 -10.71 11.32
N ARG A 13 -2.92 -10.68 12.66
CA ARG A 13 -4.04 -10.91 13.59
C ARG A 13 -4.85 -9.63 13.91
N GLN A 14 -4.37 -8.45 13.52
CA GLN A 14 -5.11 -7.20 13.70
C GLN A 14 -6.39 -7.17 12.83
N PRO A 15 -7.35 -6.28 13.14
CA PRO A 15 -8.51 -6.06 12.29
C PRO A 15 -8.08 -5.72 10.87
N SER A 16 -8.68 -6.40 9.90
CA SER A 16 -8.43 -6.18 8.48
C SER A 16 -9.44 -5.20 7.89
N GLU A 17 -8.99 -4.31 7.02
CA GLU A 17 -9.88 -3.47 6.21
C GLU A 17 -10.75 -4.32 5.30
N MET A 18 -10.19 -5.43 4.78
CA MET A 18 -10.92 -6.37 3.95
C MET A 18 -10.37 -7.79 4.09
N ALA A 19 -11.25 -8.78 4.08
CA ALA A 19 -10.89 -10.19 4.14
C ALA A 19 -11.86 -11.03 3.32
N ALA A 20 -11.33 -11.91 2.47
CA ALA A 20 -12.13 -12.84 1.68
C ALA A 20 -11.29 -14.05 1.27
N GLU A 21 -11.95 -15.13 0.93
CA GLU A 21 -11.28 -16.21 0.20
C GLU A 21 -11.17 -15.86 -1.28
N LEU A 22 -9.97 -15.97 -1.82
CA LEU A 22 -9.69 -15.72 -3.24
C LEU A 22 -8.93 -16.91 -3.82
N GLY A 23 -9.08 -17.13 -5.13
CA GLY A 23 -8.07 -17.90 -5.87
C GLY A 23 -6.79 -17.08 -5.93
N MET A 24 -5.64 -17.68 -5.65
CA MET A 24 -4.36 -17.00 -5.67
C MET A 24 -3.31 -17.83 -6.39
N ARG A 25 -2.58 -17.21 -7.31
CA ARG A 25 -1.41 -17.79 -7.98
C ARG A 25 -0.21 -16.89 -7.77
N GLY A 26 0.89 -17.46 -7.30
CA GLY A 26 2.14 -16.74 -7.10
C GLY A 26 2.90 -16.47 -8.41
N PRO A 27 4.01 -15.71 -8.32
CA PRO A 27 4.81 -15.31 -9.47
C PRO A 27 5.68 -16.43 -10.07
N LYS A 28 5.74 -17.61 -9.43
CA LYS A 28 6.59 -18.71 -9.87
C LYS A 28 6.01 -19.35 -11.15
N LYS A 29 6.86 -19.56 -12.15
CA LYS A 29 6.48 -20.24 -13.40
C LYS A 29 5.94 -21.64 -13.09
N GLY A 30 4.74 -21.95 -13.56
CA GLY A 30 4.07 -23.23 -13.31
C GLY A 30 3.33 -23.33 -11.97
N ASP A 31 3.27 -22.25 -11.18
CA ASP A 31 2.39 -22.22 -10.01
C ASP A 31 0.93 -22.25 -10.47
N VAL A 32 0.10 -22.96 -9.70
CA VAL A 32 -1.32 -23.13 -9.96
C VAL A 32 -2.13 -22.25 -9.01
N VAL A 33 -3.34 -21.90 -9.42
CA VAL A 33 -4.28 -21.18 -8.56
C VAL A 33 -4.63 -22.07 -7.37
N LYS A 34 -4.59 -21.48 -6.17
CA LYS A 34 -4.97 -22.13 -4.91
C LYS A 34 -5.89 -21.20 -4.13
N ARG A 35 -6.95 -21.74 -3.52
CA ARG A 35 -7.83 -20.97 -2.63
C ARG A 35 -7.04 -20.53 -1.39
N ARG A 36 -7.14 -19.25 -1.03
CA ARG A 36 -6.45 -18.62 0.11
C ARG A 36 -7.40 -17.67 0.80
N LEU A 37 -7.35 -17.62 2.12
CA LEU A 37 -7.89 -16.48 2.85
C LEU A 37 -6.91 -15.34 2.66
N VAL A 38 -7.36 -14.23 2.11
CA VAL A 38 -6.57 -13.02 1.89
C VAL A 38 -7.10 -11.93 2.80
N LYS A 39 -6.20 -11.26 3.53
CA LYS A 39 -6.51 -10.16 4.44
C LYS A 39 -5.67 -8.94 4.09
N LEU A 40 -6.34 -7.81 3.88
CA LEU A 40 -5.69 -6.50 3.87
C LEU A 40 -5.65 -5.97 5.30
N VAL A 41 -4.45 -5.67 5.80
CA VAL A 41 -4.23 -5.07 7.11
C VAL A 41 -3.22 -3.94 6.93
N VAL A 42 -3.66 -2.69 7.15
CA VAL A 42 -2.85 -1.49 6.90
C VAL A 42 -2.40 -1.47 5.42
N ASN A 43 -1.10 -1.68 5.16
CA ASN A 43 -0.52 -1.73 3.82
C ASN A 43 0.09 -3.11 3.52
N PHE A 44 -0.36 -4.15 4.23
CA PHE A 44 0.04 -5.54 4.01
C PHE A 44 -1.14 -6.37 3.50
N LEU A 45 -0.90 -7.12 2.44
CA LEU A 45 -1.82 -8.14 1.95
C LEU A 45 -1.33 -9.52 2.40
N PHE A 46 -1.88 -10.01 3.51
CA PHE A 46 -1.58 -11.33 4.06
C PHE A 46 -2.38 -12.42 3.34
N TYR A 47 -1.79 -13.60 3.18
CA TYR A 47 -2.49 -14.75 2.65
C TYR A 47 -2.21 -16.03 3.44
N PHE A 48 -3.28 -16.76 3.72
CA PHE A 48 -3.31 -17.93 4.60
C PHE A 48 -3.81 -19.14 3.84
N ARG A 49 -3.49 -20.34 4.31
CA ARG A 49 -4.32 -21.51 3.97
C ARG A 49 -5.65 -21.36 4.71
N ILE A 50 -6.72 -21.93 4.16
CA ILE A 50 -8.09 -21.73 4.68
C ILE A 50 -8.21 -22.13 6.16
N ASP A 51 -7.45 -23.15 6.58
CA ASP A 51 -7.52 -23.70 7.95
C ASP A 51 -6.30 -23.36 8.82
N GLU A 52 -5.47 -22.38 8.42
CA GLU A 52 -4.27 -21.97 9.16
C GLU A 52 -4.42 -20.56 9.75
N GLU A 53 -4.03 -20.39 11.01
CA GLU A 53 -4.04 -19.08 11.68
C GLU A 53 -2.83 -18.21 11.36
N GLU A 54 -1.72 -18.81 10.94
CA GLU A 54 -0.50 -18.11 10.60
C GLU A 54 -0.43 -17.85 9.09
N PRO A 55 -0.02 -16.65 8.66
CA PRO A 55 0.07 -16.33 7.24
C PRO A 55 1.21 -17.12 6.61
N ILE A 56 0.99 -17.64 5.41
CA ILE A 56 2.05 -18.25 4.60
C ILE A 56 2.99 -17.16 4.08
N GLY A 57 2.47 -15.96 3.89
CA GLY A 57 3.24 -14.79 3.51
C GLY A 57 2.40 -13.52 3.52
N ALA A 58 3.09 -12.42 3.23
CA ALA A 58 2.51 -11.09 3.12
C ALA A 58 3.12 -10.36 1.94
N LEU A 59 2.33 -9.54 1.26
CA LEU A 59 2.80 -8.59 0.28
C LEU A 59 2.75 -7.19 0.89
N LEU A 60 3.90 -6.51 0.94
CA LEU A 60 3.96 -5.10 1.31
C LEU A 60 3.55 -4.26 0.10
N LEU A 61 2.51 -3.45 0.24
CA LEU A 61 1.94 -2.64 -0.84
C LEU A 61 2.75 -1.34 -1.02
N GLU A 62 3.97 -1.48 -1.50
CA GLU A 62 4.84 -0.40 -1.93
C GLU A 62 5.38 -0.70 -3.33
N GLN A 63 5.51 0.33 -4.17
CA GLN A 63 6.01 0.19 -5.54
C GLN A 63 5.29 -0.92 -6.34
N CYS A 64 4.00 -1.12 -6.06
CA CYS A 64 3.18 -2.14 -6.70
C CYS A 64 2.26 -1.53 -7.75
N ARG A 65 2.06 -2.27 -8.84
CA ARG A 65 1.06 -2.00 -9.87
C ARG A 65 -0.05 -3.03 -9.76
N VAL A 66 -1.27 -2.55 -9.56
CA VAL A 66 -2.48 -3.37 -9.52
C VAL A 66 -3.20 -3.24 -10.85
N GLU A 67 -3.50 -4.36 -11.51
CA GLU A 67 -4.15 -4.35 -12.82
C GLU A 67 -5.36 -5.28 -12.85
N LYS A 68 -6.45 -4.84 -13.47
CA LYS A 68 -7.55 -5.71 -13.82
C LYS A 68 -7.14 -6.55 -15.03
N GLU A 69 -7.15 -7.87 -14.88
CA GLU A 69 -6.80 -8.82 -15.95
C GLU A 69 -8.06 -9.23 -16.73
N ASP A 70 -9.13 -9.56 -16.00
CA ASP A 70 -10.42 -9.99 -16.54
C ASP A 70 -11.56 -9.48 -15.64
N LYS A 71 -12.81 -9.89 -15.89
CA LYS A 71 -13.97 -9.48 -15.08
C LYS A 71 -13.81 -9.83 -13.59
N GLN A 72 -13.27 -11.00 -13.28
CA GLN A 72 -13.17 -11.53 -11.92
C GLN A 72 -11.71 -11.68 -11.45
N THR A 73 -10.75 -11.15 -12.21
CA THR A 73 -9.32 -11.41 -11.96
C THR A 73 -8.55 -10.10 -11.96
N PHE A 74 -7.66 -9.95 -10.99
CA PHE A 74 -6.70 -8.87 -10.95
C PHE A 74 -5.30 -9.39 -10.65
N SER A 75 -4.29 -8.59 -10.92
CA SER A 75 -2.90 -8.90 -10.62
C SER A 75 -2.21 -7.80 -9.84
N ILE A 76 -1.14 -8.19 -9.14
CA ILE A 76 -0.21 -7.28 -8.47
C ILE A 76 1.19 -7.60 -8.95
N ALA A 77 1.86 -6.63 -9.55
CA ALA A 77 3.28 -6.70 -9.92
C ALA A 77 4.07 -5.66 -9.13
N PHE A 78 5.35 -5.93 -8.84
CA PHE A 78 6.23 -5.03 -8.12
C PHE A 78 7.30 -4.48 -9.06
N LEU A 79 7.69 -3.21 -8.88
CA LEU A 79 8.61 -2.51 -9.80
C LEU A 79 9.91 -3.28 -10.06
N ASP A 80 10.51 -3.84 -9.01
CA ASP A 80 11.78 -4.58 -9.08
C ASP A 80 11.63 -6.02 -9.64
N GLU A 81 10.39 -6.50 -9.79
CA GLU A 81 10.06 -7.85 -10.27
C GLU A 81 8.87 -7.81 -11.25
N ALA A 82 8.85 -6.86 -12.19
CA ALA A 82 7.68 -6.59 -13.05
C ALA A 82 7.17 -7.81 -13.85
N GLU A 83 8.06 -8.74 -14.22
CA GLU A 83 7.72 -9.98 -14.94
C GLU A 83 7.06 -11.06 -14.04
N ARG A 84 6.93 -10.79 -12.74
CA ARG A 84 6.51 -11.72 -11.70
C ARG A 84 5.30 -11.15 -10.97
N LYS A 85 4.12 -11.33 -11.57
CA LYS A 85 2.83 -10.91 -11.00
C LYS A 85 2.18 -11.99 -10.13
N TYR A 86 1.61 -11.57 -9.02
CA TYR A 86 0.60 -12.34 -8.28
C TYR A 86 -0.74 -12.16 -8.99
N VAL A 87 -1.52 -13.23 -9.12
CA VAL A 87 -2.85 -13.19 -9.72
C VAL A 87 -3.88 -13.66 -8.71
N PHE A 88 -4.98 -12.92 -8.62
CA PHE A 88 -6.07 -13.15 -7.69
C PHE A 88 -7.38 -13.31 -8.46
N GLU A 89 -8.13 -14.35 -8.13
CA GLU A 89 -9.44 -14.67 -8.70
C GLU A 89 -10.51 -14.46 -7.63
N CYS A 90 -11.48 -13.59 -7.95
CA CYS A 90 -12.62 -13.23 -7.12
C CYS A 90 -13.85 -14.03 -7.53
N ASP A 91 -14.83 -14.10 -6.64
CA ASP A 91 -16.11 -14.79 -6.90
C ASP A 91 -17.06 -13.93 -7.75
N SER A 92 -16.81 -12.61 -7.85
CA SER A 92 -17.59 -11.67 -8.66
C SER A 92 -16.76 -10.50 -9.18
N GLU A 93 -17.29 -9.81 -10.20
CA GLU A 93 -16.65 -8.61 -10.75
C GLU A 93 -16.64 -7.45 -9.76
N ASP A 94 -17.67 -7.33 -8.93
CA ASP A 94 -17.74 -6.25 -7.93
C ASP A 94 -16.76 -6.51 -6.79
N GLN A 95 -16.61 -7.76 -6.34
CA GLN A 95 -15.55 -8.12 -5.39
C GLN A 95 -14.17 -7.80 -5.96
N CYS A 96 -13.93 -8.07 -7.24
CA CYS A 96 -12.67 -7.73 -7.91
C CYS A 96 -12.40 -6.21 -7.87
N LYS A 97 -13.40 -5.37 -8.18
CA LYS A 97 -13.27 -3.92 -8.10
C LYS A 97 -12.98 -3.44 -6.67
N GLU A 98 -13.69 -3.98 -5.68
CA GLU A 98 -13.48 -3.65 -4.27
C GLU A 98 -12.06 -3.97 -3.81
N TRP A 99 -11.51 -5.13 -4.20
CA TRP A 99 -10.12 -5.49 -3.92
C TRP A 99 -9.13 -4.55 -4.59
N ILE A 100 -9.30 -4.27 -5.88
CA ILE A 100 -8.42 -3.34 -6.60
C ILE A 100 -8.40 -1.97 -5.91
N ASP A 101 -9.57 -1.42 -5.60
CA ASP A 101 -9.71 -0.12 -4.96
C ASP A 101 -9.10 -0.10 -3.56
N ALA A 102 -9.34 -1.13 -2.75
CA ALA A 102 -8.80 -1.24 -1.40
C ALA A 102 -7.26 -1.33 -1.41
N ILE A 103 -6.70 -2.15 -2.30
CA ILE A 103 -5.25 -2.32 -2.44
C ILE A 103 -4.59 -1.03 -2.94
N ILE A 104 -5.19 -0.35 -3.94
CA ILE A 104 -4.68 0.96 -4.40
C ILE A 104 -4.69 1.97 -3.25
N LYS A 105 -5.78 2.03 -2.46
CA LYS A 105 -5.90 2.95 -1.33
C LYS A 105 -4.92 2.66 -0.19
N ALA A 106 -4.59 1.38 0.01
CA ALA A 106 -3.63 0.92 1.01
C ALA A 106 -2.16 1.04 0.55
N SER A 107 -1.89 1.34 -0.73
CA SER A 107 -0.52 1.47 -1.22
C SER A 107 0.19 2.69 -0.62
N TYR A 108 1.49 2.56 -0.35
CA TYR A 108 2.31 3.63 0.19
C TYR A 108 2.20 4.92 -0.64
N GLU A 109 2.21 4.80 -1.96
CA GLU A 109 2.16 5.90 -2.91
C GLU A 109 0.86 6.69 -2.80
N PHE A 110 -0.28 5.98 -2.66
CA PHE A 110 -1.58 6.61 -2.48
C PHE A 110 -1.69 7.29 -1.10
N MET A 111 -1.29 6.59 -0.03
CA MET A 111 -1.28 7.15 1.32
C MET A 111 -0.39 8.39 1.41
N ARG A 112 0.81 8.35 0.82
CA ARG A 112 1.74 9.48 0.77
C ARG A 112 1.15 10.67 0.02
N LYS A 113 0.52 10.44 -1.14
CA LYS A 113 -0.13 11.49 -1.92
C LYS A 113 -1.26 12.15 -1.14
N ASN A 114 -2.10 11.36 -0.45
CA ASN A 114 -3.17 11.90 0.38
C ASN A 114 -2.65 12.66 1.60
N LEU A 115 -1.61 12.16 2.27
CA LEU A 115 -0.98 12.86 3.39
C LEU A 115 -0.49 14.25 2.96
N ILE A 116 0.21 14.33 1.83
CA ILE A 116 0.69 15.59 1.26
C ILE A 116 -0.49 16.52 0.93
N PHE A 117 -1.53 15.98 0.29
CA PHE A 117 -2.72 16.75 -0.08
C PHE A 117 -3.42 17.33 1.15
N TYR A 118 -3.76 16.49 2.14
CA TYR A 118 -4.48 16.93 3.34
C TYR A 118 -3.64 17.88 4.20
N ARG A 119 -2.33 17.65 4.32
CA ARG A 119 -1.42 18.57 5.02
C ARG A 119 -1.41 19.94 4.37
N THR A 120 -1.31 19.99 3.04
CA THR A 120 -1.35 21.24 2.27
C THR A 120 -2.68 21.96 2.46
N GLU A 121 -3.79 21.23 2.40
CA GLU A 121 -5.13 21.81 2.50
C GLU A 121 -5.45 22.32 3.92
N ILE A 122 -5.07 21.58 4.95
CA ILE A 122 -5.22 22.03 6.34
C ILE A 122 -4.34 23.26 6.60
N HIS A 123 -3.10 23.27 6.13
CA HIS A 123 -2.22 24.44 6.26
C HIS A 123 -2.82 25.66 5.55
N ARG A 124 -3.36 25.48 4.34
CA ARG A 124 -4.03 26.55 3.58
C ARG A 124 -5.23 27.14 4.34
N LEU A 125 -6.01 26.31 5.03
CA LEU A 125 -7.22 26.73 5.75
C LEU A 125 -6.92 27.31 7.15
N THR A 126 -5.90 26.80 7.84
CA THR A 126 -5.66 27.10 9.26
C THR A 126 -4.37 27.89 9.53
N GLY A 127 -3.48 27.99 8.53
CA GLY A 127 -2.15 28.58 8.66
C GLY A 127 -1.15 27.72 9.46
N LYS A 128 -1.54 26.51 9.90
CA LYS A 128 -0.73 25.63 10.74
C LYS A 128 -0.53 24.28 10.07
N ASP A 129 0.67 23.72 10.19
CA ASP A 129 0.90 22.34 9.77
C ASP A 129 0.28 21.38 10.79
N PRO A 130 -0.65 20.49 10.38
CA PRO A 130 -1.30 19.56 11.29
C PRO A 130 -0.33 18.59 11.99
N LEU A 131 0.88 18.43 11.45
CA LEU A 131 1.90 17.54 12.00
C LEU A 131 2.86 18.19 13.01
N GLU A 132 2.87 19.53 13.13
CA GLU A 132 3.76 20.26 14.05
C GLU A 132 3.59 19.81 15.51
N GLN A 133 2.33 19.59 15.93
CA GLN A 133 2.00 19.20 17.30
C GLN A 133 2.57 17.84 17.74
N TYR A 134 2.94 16.98 16.78
CA TYR A 134 3.48 15.66 17.06
C TYR A 134 5.01 15.64 17.19
N GLY A 135 5.68 16.79 17.08
CA GLY A 135 7.14 16.89 17.20
C GLY A 135 7.91 16.18 16.09
N ILE A 136 7.24 15.85 14.97
CA ILE A 136 7.86 15.21 13.80
C ILE A 136 8.76 16.26 13.13
N SER A 137 10.02 15.97 12.82
CA SER A 137 10.91 16.91 12.14
C SER A 137 10.41 17.23 10.72
N ASP A 138 10.75 18.41 10.20
CA ASP A 138 10.33 18.83 8.86
C ASP A 138 10.79 17.86 7.76
N GLU A 139 11.99 17.27 7.91
CA GLU A 139 12.49 16.20 7.03
C GLU A 139 11.61 14.94 7.05
N ALA A 140 11.08 14.57 8.22
CA ALA A 140 10.25 13.37 8.40
C ALA A 140 8.77 13.59 8.01
N ARG A 141 8.36 14.83 7.73
CA ARG A 141 6.97 15.17 7.30
C ARG A 141 6.72 15.01 5.81
N PHE A 142 7.52 14.18 5.12
CA PHE A 142 7.41 13.90 3.68
C PHE A 142 7.30 15.19 2.86
N GLN A 143 8.42 15.91 2.75
CA GLN A 143 8.50 17.23 2.14
C GLN A 143 7.60 17.38 0.90
N VAL A 144 6.76 18.42 0.93
CA VAL A 144 6.10 18.93 -0.28
C VAL A 144 7.21 19.60 -1.08
N SER A 145 7.89 18.87 -1.97
CA SER A 145 8.71 19.49 -2.97
C SER A 145 7.76 20.22 -3.93
N ASN A 146 7.27 21.40 -3.53
CA ASN A 146 6.94 22.40 -4.53
C ASN A 146 8.25 22.64 -5.26
N GLY A 147 8.29 22.25 -6.54
CA GLY A 147 9.43 22.43 -7.44
C GLY A 147 9.70 23.91 -7.75
N LEU A 148 9.73 24.76 -6.75
CA LEU A 148 10.28 26.10 -6.79
C LEU A 148 11.52 26.07 -5.92
N GLN A 149 12.65 25.78 -6.55
CA GLN A 149 13.96 26.13 -6.01
C GLN A 149 13.88 27.57 -5.51
N ALA A 150 14.02 27.76 -4.20
CA ALA A 150 14.22 29.08 -3.64
C ALA A 150 15.51 29.63 -4.25
N LEU A 151 15.39 30.58 -5.18
CA LEU A 151 16.52 31.38 -5.63
C LEU A 151 17.16 32.05 -4.40
N PRO A 152 18.49 32.05 -4.27
CA PRO A 152 19.16 32.73 -3.18
C PRO A 152 18.78 34.21 -3.22
N ARG A 153 18.26 34.74 -2.10
CA ARG A 153 18.17 36.19 -1.91
C ARG A 153 19.59 36.73 -1.90
N GLU A 154 19.98 37.42 -2.96
CA GLU A 154 21.18 38.25 -2.93
C GLU A 154 21.03 39.25 -1.78
N THR A 155 21.89 39.10 -0.79
CA THR A 155 22.05 40.06 0.29
C THR A 155 22.66 41.32 -0.31
N SER A 156 21.82 42.34 -0.47
CA SER A 156 22.28 43.71 -0.66
C SER A 156 23.07 44.12 0.58
N THR A 157 24.37 44.29 0.41
CA THR A 157 25.22 45.03 1.36
C THR A 157 25.89 46.16 0.59
N LEU A 158 25.45 47.37 0.96
CA LEU A 158 26.09 48.69 0.88
C LEU A 158 26.96 49.01 -0.35
#